data_AF-T2J364-F1
#
_entry.id   AF-T2J364-F1
#
_cell.length_a   1.000
_cell.length_b   1.000
_cell.length_c   1.000
_cell.angle_alpha   90.00
_cell.angle_beta   90.00
_cell.angle_gamma   90.00
#
_symmetry.space_group_name_H-M   'P 1'
#
loop_
_entity.id
_entity.type
_entity.pdbx_description
1 polymer ?
#
loop_
_entity_poly.entity_id
_entity_poly.type
_entity_poly.pdbx_seq_one_letter_code
_entity_poly.pdbx_strand_id
1 'polypeptide(L)'
;MKIDLDGETVDKKMIESRSCEFPAINPKIFGRNYRYLFIGTTHKDRGNAPFQAILKKDLLTGEKQVHFFAPQGYVGEPIFVPKPNATSEDEGWVLVMIYDGDQHRSDLVILDGENLEKEPIATLHLKHHIPYGLHGNWTSEVFI
;
A
#
# COMPACT_ATOMS: atom_id res chain seq x y z
N MET A 1 11.60 -13.06 7.06
CA MET A 1 12.85 -13.82 7.29
C MET A 1 13.39 -13.41 8.63
N LYS A 2 13.98 -14.33 9.40
CA LYS A 2 14.73 -14.03 10.61
C LYS A 2 16.15 -14.55 10.39
N ILE A 3 17.14 -13.69 10.58
CA ILE A 3 18.56 -14.03 10.44
C ILE A 3 19.14 -13.98 11.85
N ASP A 4 19.79 -15.06 12.26
CA ASP A 4 20.61 -15.11 13.47
C ASP A 4 22.09 -15.16 13.04
N LEU A 5 22.83 -14.10 13.37
CA LEU A 5 24.22 -13.95 12.98
C LEU A 5 25.15 -14.80 13.84
N ASP A 6 24.85 -14.98 15.13
CA ASP A 6 25.69 -15.74 16.05
C ASP A 6 25.55 -17.25 15.81
N GLY A 7 24.32 -17.68 15.51
CA GLY A 7 24.02 -19.07 15.17
C GLY A 7 24.25 -19.41 13.69
N GLU A 8 24.54 -18.42 12.83
CA GLU A 8 24.64 -18.57 11.37
C GLU A 8 23.40 -19.24 10.74
N THR A 9 22.21 -18.94 11.26
CA THR A 9 20.96 -19.55 10.79
C THR A 9 20.00 -18.55 10.17
N VAL A 10 19.13 -19.06 9.30
CA VAL A 10 18.07 -18.29 8.66
C VAL A 10 16.76 -19.05 8.67
N ASP A 11 15.72 -18.39 9.19
CA ASP A 11 14.34 -18.89 9.17
C ASP A 11 13.49 -18.05 8.22
N LYS A 12 12.61 -18.73 7.48
CA LYS A 12 11.62 -18.09 6.61
C LYS A 12 10.20 -18.45 7.03
N LYS A 13 9.34 -17.43 7.04
CA LYS A 13 7.90 -17.55 7.26
C LYS A 13 7.19 -16.72 6.20
N MET A 14 6.24 -17.33 5.51
CA MET A 14 5.36 -16.61 4.58
C MET A 14 4.44 -15.71 5.39
N ILE A 15 4.45 -14.41 5.10
CA ILE A 15 3.58 -13.44 5.78
C ILE A 15 2.30 -13.19 4.98
N GLU A 16 2.35 -13.17 3.65
CA GLU A 16 1.18 -13.01 2.79
C GLU A 16 1.23 -14.02 1.64
N SER A 17 0.10 -14.68 1.37
CA SER A 17 -0.02 -15.71 0.34
C SER A 17 -0.74 -15.22 -0.91
N ARG A 18 -1.50 -14.13 -0.81
CA ARG A 18 -2.12 -13.44 -1.95
C ARG A 18 -1.02 -12.81 -2.79
N SER A 19 -1.17 -12.81 -4.11
CA SER A 19 -0.19 -12.16 -5.00
C SER A 19 -0.12 -10.65 -4.68
N CYS A 20 1.07 -10.17 -4.34
CA CYS A 20 1.28 -8.83 -3.84
C CYS A 20 2.70 -8.31 -4.15
N GLU A 21 2.85 -6.99 -4.27
CA GLU A 21 4.10 -6.27 -4.50
C GLU A 21 3.96 -4.82 -4.03
N PHE A 22 5.04 -4.04 -4.11
CA PHE A 22 5.15 -2.63 -3.72
C PHE A 22 4.82 -2.42 -2.24
N PRO A 23 5.61 -3.02 -1.33
CA PRO A 23 5.39 -2.86 0.10
C PRO A 23 5.72 -1.44 0.56
N ALA A 24 4.80 -0.84 1.30
CA ALA A 24 4.97 0.44 1.97
C ALA A 24 4.69 0.30 3.47
N ILE A 25 5.48 1.02 4.27
CA ILE A 25 5.34 1.13 5.71
C ILE A 25 5.46 2.60 6.10
N ASN A 26 5.18 2.94 7.36
CA ASN A 26 5.37 4.29 7.84
C ASN A 26 6.86 4.69 7.78
N PRO A 27 7.24 5.74 7.02
CA PRO A 27 8.65 6.09 6.81
C PRO A 27 9.36 6.51 8.10
N LYS A 28 8.63 6.92 9.15
CA LYS A 28 9.21 7.28 10.46
C LYS A 28 9.85 6.07 11.19
N ILE A 29 9.51 4.84 10.79
CA ILE A 29 9.99 3.61 11.44
C ILE A 29 10.88 2.74 10.55
N PHE A 30 11.38 3.24 9.41
CA PHE A 30 12.29 2.48 8.55
C PHE A 30 13.49 1.91 9.32
N GLY A 31 13.77 0.63 9.07
CA GLY A 31 14.83 -0.13 9.75
C GLY A 31 14.53 -0.51 11.20
N ARG A 32 13.32 -0.27 11.70
CA ARG A 32 12.89 -0.61 13.07
C ARG A 32 11.77 -1.65 13.06
N ASN A 33 11.40 -2.15 14.23
CA ASN A 33 10.20 -2.97 14.39
C ASN A 33 8.96 -2.18 13.98
N TYR A 34 8.08 -2.81 13.21
CA TYR A 34 6.88 -2.20 12.65
C TYR A 34 5.72 -3.19 12.67
N ARG A 35 4.50 -2.67 12.66
CA ARG A 35 3.27 -3.45 12.76
C ARG A 35 2.48 -3.47 11.47
N TYR A 36 2.42 -2.37 10.73
CA TYR A 36 1.51 -2.23 9.59
C TYR A 36 2.26 -2.24 8.26
N LEU A 37 1.79 -3.09 7.35
CA LEU A 37 2.25 -3.19 5.97
C LEU A 37 1.11 -2.82 5.03
N PHE A 38 1.34 -1.88 4.12
CA PHE A 38 0.46 -1.56 3.00
C PHE A 38 1.08 -2.12 1.72
N ILE A 39 0.32 -2.83 0.90
CA ILE A 39 0.89 -3.53 -0.26
C ILE A 39 -0.14 -3.64 -1.39
N GLY A 40 0.32 -3.45 -2.64
CA GLY A 40 -0.50 -3.69 -3.82
C GLY A 40 -0.80 -5.18 -3.96
N THR A 41 -2.02 -5.55 -4.31
CA THR A 41 -2.44 -6.95 -4.40
C THR A 41 -3.48 -7.22 -5.49
N THR A 42 -3.59 -8.48 -5.91
CA THR A 42 -4.60 -8.95 -6.87
C THR A 42 -6.00 -8.85 -6.31
N HIS A 43 -7.06 -8.69 -7.12
CA HIS A 43 -8.43 -8.75 -6.60
C HIS A 43 -8.80 -10.10 -5.96
N LYS A 44 -8.39 -11.22 -6.56
CA LYS A 44 -8.58 -12.55 -5.96
C LYS A 44 -7.57 -12.79 -4.85
N ASP A 45 -7.98 -13.56 -3.84
CA ASP A 45 -7.15 -13.97 -2.70
C ASP A 45 -6.10 -15.03 -3.06
N ARG A 46 -6.29 -15.72 -4.19
CA ARG A 46 -5.39 -16.75 -4.73
C ARG A 46 -5.15 -16.57 -6.23
N GLY A 47 -4.02 -17.12 -6.68
CA GLY A 47 -3.56 -17.01 -8.07
C GLY A 47 -2.79 -15.72 -8.33
N ASN A 48 -2.40 -15.52 -9.59
CA ASN A 48 -1.66 -14.34 -10.01
C ASN A 48 -2.46 -13.57 -11.07
N ALA A 49 -2.44 -12.25 -10.98
CA ALA A 49 -3.15 -11.32 -11.86
C ALA A 49 -2.52 -9.92 -11.72
N PRO A 50 -2.90 -8.94 -12.56
CA PRO A 50 -2.59 -7.55 -12.28
C PRO A 50 -3.14 -7.09 -10.92
N PHE A 51 -2.49 -6.11 -10.30
CA PHE A 51 -2.92 -5.59 -9.00
C PHE A 51 -4.11 -4.64 -9.16
N GLN A 52 -5.14 -4.86 -8.35
CA GLN A 52 -6.41 -4.14 -8.40
C GLN A 52 -6.96 -3.85 -6.99
N ALA A 53 -6.09 -3.91 -5.98
CA ALA A 53 -6.45 -3.67 -4.60
C ALA A 53 -5.22 -3.26 -3.78
N ILE A 54 -5.45 -2.53 -2.69
CA ILE A 54 -4.44 -2.28 -1.65
C ILE A 54 -4.82 -3.08 -0.41
N LEU A 55 -3.86 -3.81 0.13
CA LEU A 55 -3.98 -4.60 1.34
C LEU A 55 -3.19 -3.94 2.46
N LYS A 56 -3.86 -3.68 3.58
CA LYS A 56 -3.23 -3.37 4.87
C LYS A 56 -3.16 -4.67 5.68
N LYS A 57 -1.99 -4.95 6.24
CA LYS A 57 -1.76 -6.11 7.10
C LYS A 57 -1.21 -5.66 8.44
N ASP A 58 -1.85 -6.11 9.50
CA ASP A 58 -1.29 -6.08 10.85
C ASP A 58 -0.40 -7.31 11.04
N LEU A 59 0.92 -7.11 11.15
CA LEU A 59 1.90 -8.19 11.29
C LEU A 59 1.93 -8.79 12.69
N LEU A 60 1.35 -8.12 13.69
CA LEU A 60 1.25 -8.63 15.05
C LEU A 60 0.04 -9.56 15.20
N THR A 61 -1.13 -9.14 14.71
CA THR A 61 -2.39 -9.90 14.85
C THR A 61 -2.66 -10.83 13.67
N GLY A 62 -2.11 -10.54 12.49
CA GLY A 62 -2.40 -11.21 11.24
C GLY A 62 -3.65 -10.69 10.52
N GLU A 63 -4.34 -9.69 11.09
CA GLU A 63 -5.52 -9.05 10.50
C GLU A 63 -5.19 -8.41 9.15
N LYS A 64 -6.16 -8.44 8.23
CA LYS A 64 -6.05 -7.87 6.89
C LYS A 64 -7.26 -6.99 6.62
N GLN A 65 -7.02 -5.84 6.02
CA GLN A 65 -8.04 -4.97 5.43
C GLN A 65 -7.69 -4.77 3.96
N VAL A 66 -8.70 -4.72 3.09
CA VAL A 66 -8.47 -4.64 1.65
C VAL A 66 -9.41 -3.62 1.01
N HIS A 67 -8.83 -2.64 0.32
CA HIS A 67 -9.57 -1.74 -0.55
C HIS A 67 -9.47 -2.21 -2.00
N PHE A 68 -10.60 -2.41 -2.67
CA PHE A 68 -10.67 -2.96 -4.02
C PHE A 68 -11.01 -1.89 -5.05
N PHE A 69 -10.31 -1.92 -6.18
CA PHE A 69 -10.56 -1.07 -7.34
C PHE A 69 -11.02 -1.85 -8.58
N ALA A 70 -11.07 -3.18 -8.48
CA ALA A 70 -11.60 -4.05 -9.53
C ALA A 70 -13.10 -3.79 -9.80
N PRO A 71 -13.63 -4.11 -11.00
CA PRO A 71 -12.92 -4.75 -12.12
C PRO A 71 -12.06 -3.84 -13.00
N GLN A 72 -12.30 -2.52 -12.99
CA GLN A 72 -11.71 -1.60 -13.97
C GLN A 72 -10.44 -0.92 -13.47
N GLY A 73 -10.27 -0.81 -12.15
CA GLY A 73 -9.14 -0.14 -11.54
C GLY A 73 -7.94 -1.05 -11.37
N TYR A 74 -6.77 -0.53 -11.71
CA TYR A 74 -5.46 -1.16 -11.56
C TYR A 74 -4.56 -0.25 -10.74
N VAL A 75 -3.89 -0.80 -9.73
CA VAL A 75 -3.14 -0.01 -8.75
C VAL A 75 -1.64 -0.07 -8.99
N GLY A 76 -0.95 1.04 -8.73
CA GLY A 76 0.50 1.09 -8.59
C GLY A 76 0.97 0.91 -7.14
N GLU A 77 2.17 1.43 -6.85
CA GLU A 77 2.75 1.47 -5.50
C GLU A 77 1.91 2.36 -4.55
N PRO A 78 1.50 1.87 -3.36
CA PRO A 78 0.94 2.71 -2.32
C PRO A 78 2.04 3.52 -1.62
N ILE A 79 1.76 4.78 -1.28
CA ILE A 79 2.64 5.63 -0.48
C ILE A 79 1.95 5.99 0.83
N PHE A 80 2.56 5.67 1.97
CA PHE A 80 2.05 6.05 3.28
C PHE A 80 2.57 7.44 3.70
N VAL A 81 1.66 8.32 4.08
CA VAL A 81 1.95 9.66 4.58
C VAL A 81 1.42 9.81 6.01
N PRO A 82 2.29 9.91 7.04
CA PRO A 82 1.83 10.05 8.42
C PRO A 82 1.16 11.40 8.65
N LYS A 83 0.11 11.44 9.48
CA LYS A 83 -0.45 12.72 9.94
C LYS A 83 0.61 13.47 10.78
N PRO A 84 0.64 14.82 10.76
CA PRO A 84 1.65 15.61 11.48
C PRO A 84 1.79 15.28 12.98
N ASN A 85 0.70 14.86 13.64
CA ASN A 85 0.66 14.53 15.07
C ASN A 85 0.23 13.08 15.33
N ALA A 86 0.48 12.18 14.37
CA ALA A 86 0.12 10.77 14.49
C ALA A 86 0.67 10.14 15.78
N THR A 87 -0.20 9.48 16.52
CA THR A 87 0.11 8.73 17.75
C THR A 87 0.16 7.22 17.52
N SER A 88 -0.54 6.71 16.50
CA SER A 88 -0.38 5.33 16.03
C SER A 88 0.48 5.24 14.76
N GLU A 89 1.02 4.05 14.48
CA GLU A 89 1.88 3.80 13.32
C GLU A 89 1.13 3.95 11.99
N ASP A 90 -0.15 3.64 11.96
CA ASP A 90 -1.04 3.69 10.79
C ASP A 90 -1.92 4.95 10.71
N GLU A 91 -1.80 5.87 11.68
CA GLU A 91 -2.50 7.16 11.66
C GLU A 91 -1.91 8.08 10.58
N GLY A 92 -2.49 7.98 9.39
CA GLY A 92 -1.95 8.54 8.16
C GLY A 92 -2.91 8.44 6.99
N TRP A 93 -2.38 8.73 5.82
CA TRP A 93 -3.04 8.56 4.54
C TRP A 93 -2.27 7.55 3.70
N VAL A 94 -2.98 6.77 2.90
CA VAL A 94 -2.37 5.93 1.86
C VAL A 94 -2.75 6.52 0.51
N LEU A 95 -1.74 7.03 -0.19
CA LEU A 95 -1.88 7.60 -1.53
C LEU A 95 -1.66 6.50 -2.56
N VAL A 96 -2.58 6.38 -3.51
CA VAL A 96 -2.55 5.30 -4.50
C VAL A 96 -2.89 5.88 -5.86
N MET A 97 -1.99 5.72 -6.83
CA MET A 97 -2.31 6.00 -8.22
C MET A 97 -3.06 4.81 -8.81
N ILE A 98 -4.25 5.04 -9.33
CA ILE A 98 -5.09 4.03 -9.96
C ILE A 98 -5.27 4.36 -11.43
N TYR A 99 -5.23 3.34 -12.29
CA TYR A 99 -5.63 3.43 -13.69
C TYR A 99 -7.03 2.82 -13.83
N ASP A 100 -7.98 3.62 -14.31
CA ASP A 100 -9.31 3.18 -14.68
C ASP A 100 -9.30 2.74 -16.16
N GLY A 101 -9.45 1.42 -16.36
CA GLY A 101 -9.47 0.80 -17.68
C GLY A 101 -10.72 1.08 -18.51
N ASP A 102 -11.84 1.52 -17.90
CA ASP A 102 -13.07 1.87 -18.62
C ASP A 102 -12.97 3.30 -19.19
N GLN A 103 -12.46 4.23 -18.39
CA GLN A 103 -12.33 5.63 -18.78
C GLN A 103 -11.01 5.96 -19.49
N HIS A 104 -10.03 5.04 -19.46
CA HIS A 104 -8.66 5.26 -19.90
C HIS A 104 -8.04 6.51 -19.25
N ARG A 105 -8.18 6.60 -17.92
CA ARG A 105 -7.71 7.72 -17.10
C ARG A 105 -7.05 7.20 -15.83
N SER A 106 -6.32 8.08 -15.15
CA SER A 106 -5.75 7.77 -13.85
C SER A 106 -6.26 8.74 -12.80
N ASP A 107 -6.44 8.23 -11.59
CA ASP A 107 -6.78 9.03 -10.43
C ASP A 107 -5.73 8.84 -9.34
N LEU A 108 -5.56 9.87 -8.50
CA LEU A 108 -4.86 9.72 -7.22
C LEU A 108 -5.92 9.57 -6.11
N VAL A 109 -5.96 8.39 -5.51
CA VAL A 109 -6.89 8.06 -4.42
C VAL A 109 -6.19 8.23 -3.07
N ILE A 110 -6.89 8.83 -2.12
CA ILE A 110 -6.43 9.05 -0.75
C ILE A 110 -7.28 8.20 0.19
N LEU A 111 -6.69 7.16 0.77
CA LEU A 111 -7.34 6.26 1.73
C LEU A 111 -6.97 6.62 3.17
N ASP A 112 -7.85 6.27 4.12
CA ASP A 112 -7.59 6.36 5.56
C ASP A 112 -6.64 5.21 6.00
N GLY A 113 -5.45 5.54 6.49
CA GLY A 113 -4.46 4.53 6.89
C GLY A 113 -4.94 3.63 8.03
N GLU A 114 -5.85 4.11 8.88
CA GLU A 114 -6.39 3.37 10.03
C GLU A 114 -7.46 2.35 9.59
N ASN A 115 -8.22 2.66 8.55
CA ASN A 115 -9.27 1.79 8.02
C ASN A 115 -9.36 1.89 6.48
N LEU A 116 -8.75 0.93 5.79
CA LEU A 116 -8.78 0.88 4.33
C LEU A 116 -10.15 0.52 3.75
N GLU A 117 -11.06 -0.06 4.52
CA GLU A 117 -12.36 -0.53 4.02
C GLU A 117 -13.41 0.59 3.97
N LYS A 118 -13.09 1.78 4.49
CA LYS A 118 -13.92 2.97 4.29
C LYS A 118 -13.83 3.48 2.85
N GLU A 119 -14.83 4.27 2.49
CA GLU A 119 -14.77 5.11 1.30
C GLU A 119 -13.50 5.98 1.29
N PRO A 120 -12.89 6.22 0.13
CA PRO A 120 -11.75 7.11 0.03
C PRO A 120 -12.05 8.48 0.64
N ILE A 121 -11.06 9.04 1.34
CA ILE A 121 -11.14 10.41 1.87
C ILE A 121 -11.26 11.40 0.72
N ALA A 122 -10.52 11.15 -0.37
CA ALA A 122 -10.57 11.94 -1.58
C ALA A 122 -10.13 11.13 -2.80
N THR A 123 -10.62 11.53 -3.97
CA THR A 123 -10.16 11.05 -5.27
C THR A 123 -9.87 12.26 -6.16
N LEU A 124 -8.64 12.35 -6.67
CA LEU A 124 -8.22 13.41 -7.56
C LEU A 124 -8.20 12.87 -8.99
N HIS A 125 -9.16 13.32 -9.80
CA HIS A 125 -9.31 12.84 -11.16
C HIS A 125 -8.38 13.53 -12.14
N LEU A 126 -7.54 12.76 -12.85
CA LEU A 126 -6.73 13.30 -13.93
C LEU A 126 -7.51 13.30 -15.25
N LYS A 127 -7.10 14.19 -16.16
CA LYS A 127 -7.73 14.31 -17.49
C LYS A 127 -7.18 13.30 -18.50
N HIS A 128 -6.18 12.52 -18.12
CA HIS A 128 -5.48 11.53 -18.94
C HIS A 128 -5.03 10.36 -18.06
N HIS A 129 -4.61 9.26 -18.67
CA HIS A 129 -3.93 8.19 -17.95
C HIS A 129 -2.46 8.54 -17.67
N ILE A 130 -1.92 7.91 -16.64
CA ILE A 130 -0.49 7.78 -16.42
C ILE A 130 -0.15 6.30 -16.69
N PRO A 131 0.83 5.99 -17.56
CA PRO A 131 1.27 4.61 -17.77
C PRO A 131 1.71 3.97 -16.44
N TYR A 132 1.59 2.65 -16.31
CA TYR A 132 2.04 1.95 -15.10
C TYR A 132 3.50 2.29 -14.79
N GLY A 133 3.68 3.05 -13.70
CA GLY A 133 4.98 3.46 -13.21
C GLY A 133 5.63 2.40 -12.34
N LEU A 134 6.70 2.81 -11.67
CA LEU A 134 7.36 2.03 -10.64
C LEU A 134 7.26 2.80 -9.32
N HIS A 135 8.40 3.24 -8.79
CA HIS A 135 8.47 3.80 -7.45
C HIS A 135 8.21 5.31 -7.41
N GLY A 136 7.68 5.75 -6.27
CA GLY A 136 7.51 7.14 -5.89
C GLY A 136 7.92 7.38 -4.44
N ASN A 137 7.97 8.64 -4.04
CA ASN A 137 8.22 9.02 -2.65
C ASN A 137 7.37 10.26 -2.30
N TRP A 138 7.06 10.41 -1.02
CA TRP A 138 6.46 11.62 -0.47
C TRP A 138 7.52 12.51 0.18
N THR A 139 7.41 13.81 -0.03
CA THR A 139 8.13 14.83 0.73
C THR A 139 7.13 15.82 1.31
N SER A 140 7.37 16.28 2.54
CA SER A 140 6.61 17.40 3.13
C SER A 140 7.04 18.76 2.58
N GLU A 141 8.14 18.80 1.82
CA GLU A 141 8.67 20.02 1.22
C GLU A 141 8.03 20.27 -0.14
N VAL A 142 7.61 21.51 -0.37
CA VAL A 142 7.21 21.98 -1.70
C VAL A 142 8.42 22.64 -2.34
N PHE A 143 8.91 22.09 -3.43
CA PHE A 143 9.94 22.72 -4.25
C PHE A 143 9.26 23.72 -5.19
N ILE A 144 9.43 25.02 -4.92
CA ILE A 144 8.96 26.13 -5.76
C ILE A 144 10.17 26.84 -6.36
#